data_AF-A0A521S2Y2-F1
#
_entry.id   AF-A0A521S2Y2-F1
#
_cell.length_a   1.000
_cell.length_b   1.000
_cell.length_c   1.000
_cell.angle_alpha   90.00
_cell.angle_beta   90.00
_cell.angle_gamma   90.00
#
_symmetry.space_group_name_H-M   'P 1'
#
loop_
_entity.id
_entity.type
_entity.pdbx_description
1 polymer ?
#
loop_
_entity_poly.entity_id
_entity_poly.type
_entity_poly.pdbx_seq_one_letter_code
_entity_poly.pdbx_strand_id
1 'polypeptide(L)'
;MARMIPGEITLDEFREIRDCLVKVLTALKSAAQGADPIWVSCRLNESDVKDPSPYFVGWVEDTKAKDERVRRNDPEPGLYRFGDDYYSQIYEECLKNPVTVIGINEVDQKIIGKTDRMLWLSGARSIAFKSGGRYRRSIAIKVGNRCVGTLNAGFRNDPGAGADGTLKDWAENRGKDLITCLNGLDLNFGGPTF
;
A
#
# COMPACT_ATOMS: atom_id res chain seq x y z
N MET A 1 0.53 26.97 -4.76
CA MET A 1 -0.33 26.35 -3.73
C MET A 1 -0.13 24.86 -3.88
N ALA A 2 -0.01 24.13 -2.77
CA ALA A 2 0.09 22.67 -2.83
C ALA A 2 -1.18 22.08 -3.44
N ARG A 3 -1.04 21.01 -4.22
CA ARG A 3 -2.11 20.36 -4.99
C ARG A 3 -2.88 19.32 -4.18
N MET A 4 -4.14 19.15 -4.50
CA MET A 4 -5.12 18.35 -3.75
C MET A 4 -5.17 16.90 -4.24
N ILE A 5 -5.27 15.98 -3.28
CA ILE A 5 -5.51 14.56 -3.52
C ILE A 5 -7.03 14.32 -3.46
N PRO A 6 -7.62 13.58 -4.42
CA PRO A 6 -6.96 12.83 -5.51
C PRO A 6 -6.81 13.60 -6.83
N GLY A 7 -7.62 14.65 -7.04
CA GLY A 7 -7.91 15.19 -8.36
C GLY A 7 -6.74 15.90 -9.06
N GLU A 8 -5.69 16.24 -8.34
CA GLU A 8 -4.54 17.00 -8.86
C GLU A 8 -3.22 16.21 -8.85
N ILE A 9 -3.28 14.89 -8.65
CA ILE A 9 -2.14 14.00 -8.88
C ILE A 9 -1.91 13.87 -10.39
N THR A 10 -0.71 14.24 -10.83
CA THR A 10 -0.30 14.17 -12.24
C THR A 10 0.24 12.79 -12.60
N LEU A 11 0.36 12.54 -13.91
CA LEU A 11 0.94 11.29 -14.41
C LEU A 11 2.41 11.11 -14.01
N ASP A 12 3.18 12.18 -13.92
CA ASP A 12 4.61 12.11 -13.57
C ASP A 12 4.78 11.76 -12.09
N GLU A 13 3.97 12.34 -11.20
CA GLU A 13 3.99 11.96 -9.78
C GLU A 13 3.53 10.53 -9.57
N PHE A 14 2.53 10.07 -10.34
CA PHE A 14 2.14 8.67 -10.33
C PHE A 14 3.31 7.75 -10.70
N ARG A 15 4.10 8.13 -11.71
CA ARG A 15 5.31 7.39 -12.11
C ARG A 15 6.38 7.41 -11.02
N GLU A 16 6.62 8.56 -10.41
CA GLU A 16 7.59 8.71 -9.32
C GLU A 16 7.22 7.87 -8.09
N ILE A 17 5.95 7.89 -7.68
CA ILE A 17 5.43 7.03 -6.62
C ILE A 17 5.67 5.56 -7.00
N ARG A 18 5.30 5.16 -8.21
CA ARG A 18 5.47 3.78 -8.68
C ARG A 18 6.94 3.35 -8.66
N ASP A 19 7.86 4.18 -9.10
CA ASP A 19 9.30 3.90 -9.09
C ASP A 19 9.82 3.72 -7.65
N CYS A 20 9.31 4.50 -6.70
CA CYS A 20 9.59 4.30 -5.28
C CYS A 20 9.06 2.94 -4.80
N LEU A 21 7.84 2.55 -5.18
CA LEU A 21 7.29 1.25 -4.81
C LEU A 21 8.10 0.08 -5.38
N VAL A 22 8.68 0.21 -6.60
CA VAL A 22 9.61 -0.79 -7.15
C VAL A 22 10.82 -0.98 -6.23
N LYS A 23 11.37 0.12 -5.70
CA LYS A 23 12.50 0.06 -4.76
C LYS A 23 12.09 -0.57 -3.42
N VAL A 24 10.90 -0.27 -2.91
CA VAL A 24 10.34 -0.93 -1.71
C VAL A 24 10.24 -2.44 -1.95
N LEU A 25 9.64 -2.87 -3.06
CA LEU A 25 9.49 -4.28 -3.40
C LEU A 25 10.86 -4.97 -3.50
N THR A 26 11.84 -4.30 -4.13
CA THR A 26 13.23 -4.80 -4.22
C THR A 26 13.86 -4.95 -2.84
N ALA A 27 13.72 -3.95 -1.96
CA ALA A 27 14.26 -4.01 -0.60
C ALA A 27 13.63 -5.15 0.21
N LEU A 28 12.31 -5.37 0.07
CA LEU A 28 11.62 -6.47 0.74
C LEU A 28 12.15 -7.83 0.29
N LYS A 29 12.45 -8.01 -1.00
CA LYS A 29 13.07 -9.24 -1.51
C LYS A 29 14.45 -9.50 -0.90
N SER A 30 15.22 -8.45 -0.65
CA SER A 30 16.55 -8.56 -0.06
C SER A 30 16.52 -8.81 1.45
N ALA A 31 15.57 -8.21 2.16
CA ALA A 31 15.53 -8.22 3.63
C ALA A 31 14.83 -9.46 4.22
N ALA A 32 13.88 -10.04 3.50
CA ALA A 32 12.97 -11.01 4.06
C ALA A 32 13.40 -12.43 3.66
N GLN A 33 14.28 -13.05 4.47
CA GLN A 33 14.75 -14.42 4.26
C GLN A 33 13.56 -15.40 4.26
N GLY A 34 13.31 -16.05 3.13
CA GLY A 34 12.20 -16.98 2.94
C GLY A 34 10.84 -16.32 2.65
N ALA A 35 10.75 -14.99 2.71
CA ALA A 35 9.57 -14.29 2.25
C ALA A 35 9.57 -14.18 0.72
N ASP A 36 8.38 -14.29 0.15
CA ASP A 36 8.16 -14.17 -1.29
C ASP A 36 7.21 -12.99 -1.52
N PRO A 37 7.72 -11.73 -1.49
CA PRO A 37 6.91 -10.54 -1.72
C PRO A 37 6.45 -10.48 -3.19
N ILE A 38 5.15 -10.29 -3.38
CA ILE A 38 4.52 -10.37 -4.70
C ILE A 38 4.00 -9.02 -5.20
N TRP A 39 3.72 -8.08 -4.31
CA TRP A 39 3.27 -6.75 -4.69
C TRP A 39 3.49 -5.74 -3.56
N VAL A 40 3.57 -4.46 -3.94
CA VAL A 40 3.55 -3.31 -3.03
C VAL A 40 2.54 -2.30 -3.57
N SER A 41 1.80 -1.66 -2.68
CA SER A 41 0.86 -0.60 -3.04
C SER A 41 0.85 0.54 -2.03
N CYS A 42 0.45 1.70 -2.52
CA CYS A 42 0.37 2.92 -1.74
C CYS A 42 -1.03 3.54 -1.86
N ARG A 43 -1.52 4.02 -0.73
CA ARG A 43 -2.70 4.86 -0.64
C ARG A 43 -2.32 6.17 0.04
N LEU A 44 -2.89 7.28 -0.40
CA LEU A 44 -2.71 8.61 0.19
C LEU A 44 -4.06 9.19 0.60
N ASN A 45 -4.05 9.99 1.65
CA ASN A 45 -5.25 10.55 2.27
C ASN A 45 -5.71 11.80 1.52
N GLU A 46 -7.03 11.92 1.35
CA GLU A 46 -7.70 13.11 0.84
C GLU A 46 -7.28 14.38 1.60
N SER A 47 -7.02 15.45 0.87
CA SER A 47 -6.55 16.73 1.41
C SER A 47 -7.67 17.49 2.15
N ASP A 48 -7.30 18.23 3.20
CA ASP A 48 -8.15 19.22 3.91
C ASP A 48 -9.52 18.75 4.42
N VAL A 49 -9.72 17.45 4.60
CA VAL A 49 -10.93 16.89 5.19
C VAL A 49 -10.66 16.32 6.58
N LYS A 50 -11.66 16.44 7.46
CA LYS A 50 -11.57 15.99 8.86
C LYS A 50 -11.40 14.47 8.96
N ASP A 51 -12.15 13.74 8.12
CA ASP A 51 -12.19 12.28 8.09
C ASP A 51 -11.81 11.81 6.67
N PRO A 52 -10.50 11.73 6.33
CA PRO A 52 -10.06 11.56 4.95
C PRO A 52 -10.26 10.15 4.43
N SER A 53 -10.79 10.08 3.21
CA SER A 53 -10.82 8.85 2.42
C SER A 53 -9.41 8.52 1.90
N PRO A 54 -9.02 7.23 1.91
CA PRO A 54 -7.74 6.80 1.35
C PRO A 54 -7.84 6.54 -0.15
N TYR A 55 -7.12 7.32 -0.95
CA TYR A 55 -7.03 7.14 -2.39
C TYR A 55 -5.89 6.24 -2.79
N PHE A 56 -6.17 5.28 -3.66
CA PHE A 56 -5.16 4.38 -4.21
C PHE A 56 -4.33 5.09 -5.30
N VAL A 57 -3.03 5.22 -5.05
CA VAL A 57 -2.13 6.04 -5.89
C VAL A 57 -0.97 5.24 -6.49
N GLY A 58 -0.81 3.96 -6.15
CA GLY A 58 0.29 3.18 -6.69
C GLY A 58 0.18 1.69 -6.44
N TRP A 59 0.63 0.91 -7.43
CA TRP A 59 0.78 -0.53 -7.39
C TRP A 59 2.02 -0.96 -8.17
N VAL A 60 2.76 -1.89 -7.60
CA VAL A 60 3.80 -2.65 -8.30
C VAL A 60 3.67 -4.11 -7.92
N GLU A 61 3.98 -4.98 -8.86
CA GLU A 61 3.92 -6.43 -8.72
C GLU A 61 5.26 -7.05 -9.13
N ASP A 62 5.61 -8.14 -8.48
CA ASP A 62 6.73 -8.98 -8.88
C ASP A 62 6.50 -9.56 -10.28
N THR A 63 7.56 -9.71 -11.06
CA THR A 63 7.48 -10.23 -12.43
C THR A 63 6.79 -11.59 -12.52
N LYS A 64 7.07 -12.53 -11.61
CA LYS A 64 6.41 -13.84 -11.63
C LYS A 64 4.93 -13.73 -11.26
N ALA A 65 4.59 -12.85 -10.32
CA ALA A 65 3.20 -12.59 -9.95
C ALA A 65 2.41 -11.94 -11.09
N LYS A 66 3.05 -11.00 -11.81
CA LYS A 66 2.53 -10.37 -13.03
C LYS A 66 2.29 -11.39 -14.14
N ASP A 67 3.26 -12.22 -14.44
CA ASP A 67 3.16 -13.20 -15.52
C ASP A 67 2.02 -14.19 -15.26
N GLU A 68 1.88 -14.65 -14.01
CA GLU A 68 0.77 -15.51 -13.59
C GLU A 68 -0.59 -14.80 -13.73
N ARG A 69 -0.68 -13.53 -13.31
CA ARG A 69 -1.90 -12.72 -13.47
C ARG A 69 -2.29 -12.57 -14.94
N VAL A 70 -1.33 -12.25 -15.81
CA VAL A 70 -1.54 -12.11 -17.27
C VAL A 70 -1.98 -13.45 -17.86
N ARG A 71 -1.34 -14.56 -17.50
CA ARG A 71 -1.71 -15.91 -17.93
C ARG A 71 -3.15 -16.27 -17.57
N ARG A 72 -3.64 -15.75 -16.45
CA ARG A 72 -5.02 -15.94 -15.97
C ARG A 72 -6.03 -14.94 -16.53
N ASN A 73 -5.61 -13.99 -17.36
CA ASN A 73 -6.42 -12.89 -17.85
C ASN A 73 -7.05 -12.05 -16.72
N ASP A 74 -6.34 -11.90 -15.60
CA ASP A 74 -6.77 -11.06 -14.50
C ASP A 74 -6.33 -9.59 -14.74
N PRO A 75 -7.19 -8.59 -14.41
CA PRO A 75 -6.90 -7.18 -14.67
C PRO A 75 -5.70 -6.68 -13.88
N GLU A 76 -5.00 -5.67 -14.41
CA GLU A 76 -3.89 -5.03 -13.71
C GLU A 76 -4.45 -4.15 -12.56
N PRO A 77 -4.07 -4.40 -11.28
CA PRO A 77 -4.65 -3.68 -10.14
C PRO A 77 -4.40 -2.18 -10.16
N GLY A 78 -3.20 -1.75 -10.57
CA GLY A 78 -2.83 -0.34 -10.71
C GLY A 78 -3.82 0.43 -11.56
N LEU A 79 -4.12 -0.07 -12.76
CA LEU A 79 -5.03 0.54 -13.73
C LEU A 79 -6.49 0.47 -13.29
N TYR A 80 -6.92 -0.66 -12.72
CA TYR A 80 -8.31 -0.87 -12.33
C TYR A 80 -8.70 -0.08 -11.06
N ARG A 81 -7.73 0.19 -10.18
CA ARG A 81 -7.98 0.77 -8.86
C ARG A 81 -7.44 2.18 -8.68
N PHE A 82 -6.75 2.74 -9.66
CA PHE A 82 -6.24 4.10 -9.53
C PHE A 82 -7.38 5.07 -9.18
N GLY A 83 -7.22 5.83 -8.10
CA GLY A 83 -8.25 6.75 -7.60
C GLY A 83 -9.40 6.10 -6.80
N ASP A 84 -9.37 4.78 -6.55
CA ASP A 84 -10.28 4.10 -5.62
C ASP A 84 -10.10 4.65 -4.19
N ASP A 85 -11.19 5.05 -3.54
CA ASP A 85 -11.24 5.70 -2.23
C ASP A 85 -11.60 4.73 -1.09
N TYR A 86 -11.55 3.42 -1.35
CA TYR A 86 -12.07 2.42 -0.44
C TYR A 86 -11.47 2.47 0.98
N TYR A 87 -12.31 2.81 1.94
CA TYR A 87 -12.03 2.77 3.37
C TYR A 87 -12.09 1.33 3.92
N SER A 88 -10.98 0.84 4.48
CA SER A 88 -10.90 -0.52 5.03
C SER A 88 -10.55 -0.53 6.52
N GLN A 89 -10.96 -1.58 7.25
CA GLN A 89 -10.59 -1.74 8.67
C GLN A 89 -9.07 -1.71 8.88
N ILE A 90 -8.31 -2.22 7.92
CA ILE A 90 -6.84 -2.28 7.99
C ILE A 90 -6.23 -0.90 7.86
N TYR A 91 -6.80 -0.07 6.99
CA TYR A 91 -6.42 1.33 6.87
C TYR A 91 -6.69 2.06 8.19
N GLU A 92 -7.87 1.87 8.77
CA GLU A 92 -8.22 2.46 10.07
C GLU A 92 -7.25 2.02 11.18
N GLU A 93 -6.91 0.73 11.25
CA GLU A 93 -5.96 0.22 12.24
C GLU A 93 -4.54 0.78 12.05
N CYS A 94 -4.11 1.00 10.80
CA CYS A 94 -2.85 1.69 10.52
C CYS A 94 -2.88 3.14 11.01
N LEU A 95 -3.99 3.86 10.82
CA LEU A 95 -4.12 5.25 11.30
C LEU A 95 -4.12 5.33 12.83
N LYS A 96 -4.78 4.39 13.52
CA LYS A 96 -4.79 4.31 14.99
C LYS A 96 -3.42 3.95 15.58
N ASN A 97 -2.65 3.12 14.85
CA ASN A 97 -1.37 2.59 15.30
C ASN A 97 -0.26 2.90 14.28
N PRO A 98 0.12 4.17 14.07
CA PRO A 98 0.93 4.57 12.93
C PRO A 98 2.38 4.06 12.95
N VAL A 99 2.84 3.51 14.07
CA VAL A 99 4.21 2.97 14.24
C VAL A 99 4.28 1.44 14.17
N THR A 100 3.12 0.79 14.01
CA THR A 100 2.96 -0.67 14.08
C THR A 100 2.63 -1.20 12.69
N VAL A 101 3.33 -2.26 12.27
CA VAL A 101 2.98 -2.99 11.06
C VAL A 101 1.82 -3.93 11.38
N ILE A 102 0.72 -3.77 10.65
CA ILE A 102 -0.47 -4.62 10.77
C ILE A 102 -0.31 -5.81 9.82
N GLY A 103 -0.20 -7.01 10.39
CA GLY A 103 -0.06 -8.26 9.65
C GLY A 103 -1.35 -9.06 9.56
N ILE A 104 -1.63 -9.60 8.38
CA ILE A 104 -2.84 -10.39 8.12
C ILE A 104 -2.47 -11.64 7.35
N ASN A 105 -3.03 -12.77 7.78
CA ASN A 105 -3.14 -13.98 6.97
C ASN A 105 -4.46 -13.92 6.21
N GLU A 106 -4.40 -13.69 4.91
CA GLU A 106 -5.55 -13.60 4.00
C GLU A 106 -6.26 -14.94 3.81
N VAL A 107 -5.63 -16.05 4.22
CA VAL A 107 -6.27 -17.38 4.25
C VAL A 107 -7.13 -17.54 5.51
N ASP A 108 -6.73 -16.91 6.61
CA ASP A 108 -7.50 -16.92 7.86
C ASP A 108 -8.58 -15.84 7.83
N GLN A 109 -9.72 -16.21 7.27
CA GLN A 109 -10.91 -15.35 7.09
C GLN A 109 -11.51 -14.78 8.38
N LYS A 110 -11.00 -15.16 9.56
CA LYS A 110 -11.50 -14.72 10.87
C LYS A 110 -11.30 -13.22 11.14
N ILE A 111 -10.35 -12.57 10.47
CA ILE A 111 -10.03 -11.14 10.65
C ILE A 111 -10.73 -10.25 9.60
N ILE A 112 -11.34 -10.85 8.57
CA ILE A 112 -11.99 -10.11 7.49
C ILE A 112 -13.42 -9.75 7.91
N GLY A 113 -13.63 -8.50 8.36
CA GLY A 113 -14.97 -7.98 8.65
C GLY A 113 -15.95 -8.14 7.47
N LYS A 114 -17.26 -8.13 7.74
CA LYS A 114 -18.32 -8.36 6.73
C LYS A 114 -18.18 -7.48 5.48
N THR A 115 -17.74 -6.23 5.62
CA THR A 115 -17.55 -5.27 4.51
C THR A 115 -16.36 -5.65 3.62
N ASP A 116 -15.23 -6.03 4.24
CA ASP A 116 -14.05 -6.51 3.51
C ASP A 116 -14.33 -7.84 2.78
N ARG A 117 -15.26 -8.67 3.30
CA ARG A 117 -15.72 -9.91 2.65
C ARG A 117 -16.48 -9.66 1.35
N MET A 118 -17.29 -8.59 1.26
CA MET A 118 -17.97 -8.24 0.01
C MET A 118 -16.99 -7.79 -1.08
N LEU A 119 -15.93 -7.06 -0.72
CA LEU A 119 -14.90 -6.67 -1.68
C LEU A 119 -14.00 -7.82 -2.12
N TRP A 120 -13.82 -8.80 -1.25
CA TRP A 120 -13.21 -10.08 -1.59
C TRP A 120 -13.97 -10.78 -2.72
N LEU A 121 -15.32 -10.74 -2.67
CA LEU A 121 -16.22 -11.30 -3.68
C LEU A 121 -16.31 -10.42 -4.95
N SER A 122 -16.11 -9.11 -4.85
CA SER A 122 -16.18 -8.16 -5.98
C SER A 122 -14.97 -8.17 -6.93
N GLY A 123 -13.95 -9.00 -6.66
CA GLY A 123 -12.80 -9.18 -7.53
C GLY A 123 -11.58 -8.29 -7.21
N ALA A 124 -11.75 -7.13 -6.59
CA ALA A 124 -10.64 -6.17 -6.36
C ALA A 124 -9.60 -6.59 -5.29
N ARG A 125 -10.01 -7.34 -4.25
CA ARG A 125 -9.07 -8.06 -3.34
C ARG A 125 -8.75 -9.48 -3.80
N SER A 126 -9.52 -10.03 -4.74
CA SER A 126 -9.24 -11.36 -5.29
C SER A 126 -7.92 -11.40 -6.05
N ILE A 127 -7.45 -10.27 -6.61
CA ILE A 127 -6.23 -10.26 -7.42
C ILE A 127 -5.01 -10.66 -6.59
N ALA A 128 -4.86 -10.12 -5.37
CA ALA A 128 -3.77 -10.51 -4.47
C ALA A 128 -3.79 -12.01 -4.14
N PHE A 129 -4.97 -12.57 -3.85
CA PHE A 129 -5.14 -13.99 -3.56
C PHE A 129 -4.94 -14.88 -4.80
N LYS A 130 -5.46 -14.44 -5.96
CA LYS A 130 -5.30 -15.11 -7.27
C LYS A 130 -3.84 -15.10 -7.72
N SER A 131 -3.06 -14.08 -7.40
CA SER A 131 -1.61 -14.03 -7.62
C SER A 131 -0.80 -14.85 -6.61
N GLY A 132 -1.45 -15.58 -5.70
CA GLY A 132 -0.83 -16.45 -4.71
C GLY A 132 -0.49 -15.77 -3.38
N GLY A 133 -0.95 -14.54 -3.16
CA GLY A 133 -0.77 -13.80 -1.91
C GLY A 133 -1.59 -14.39 -0.79
N ARG A 134 -0.90 -14.78 0.28
CA ARG A 134 -1.51 -15.34 1.50
C ARG A 134 -1.33 -14.44 2.70
N TYR A 135 -0.32 -13.58 2.68
CA TYR A 135 -0.01 -12.68 3.79
C TYR A 135 0.04 -11.25 3.29
N ARG A 136 -0.40 -10.33 4.13
CA ARG A 136 -0.28 -8.89 3.91
C ARG A 136 0.33 -8.22 5.11
N ARG A 137 1.15 -7.20 4.86
CA ARG A 137 1.67 -6.25 5.84
C ARG A 137 1.28 -4.85 5.42
N SER A 138 0.76 -4.06 6.36
CA SER A 138 0.29 -2.69 6.12
C SER A 138 0.82 -1.78 7.22
N ILE A 139 1.26 -0.58 6.85
CA ILE A 139 1.74 0.43 7.81
C ILE A 139 1.32 1.83 7.34
N ALA A 140 1.13 2.74 8.29
CA ALA A 140 0.96 4.15 8.03
C ALA A 140 2.21 4.77 7.39
N ILE A 141 2.03 5.63 6.41
CA ILE A 141 3.11 6.46 5.86
C ILE A 141 3.15 7.75 6.67
N LYS A 142 4.31 8.07 7.24
CA LYS A 142 4.49 9.25 8.09
C LYS A 142 5.36 10.27 7.39
N VAL A 143 4.81 11.45 7.17
CA VAL A 143 5.52 12.62 6.65
C VAL A 143 5.43 13.72 7.69
N GLY A 144 6.58 14.13 8.22
CA GLY A 144 6.61 15.03 9.38
C GLY A 144 5.90 14.41 10.58
N ASN A 145 4.88 15.10 11.09
CA ASN A 145 4.03 14.65 12.20
C ASN A 145 2.64 14.17 11.72
N ARG A 146 2.48 13.88 10.43
CA ARG A 146 1.20 13.49 9.82
C ARG A 146 1.25 12.09 9.25
N CYS A 147 0.17 11.35 9.42
CA CYS A 147 -0.06 10.11 8.70
C CYS A 147 -0.73 10.43 7.37
N VAL A 148 0.01 10.33 6.28
CA VAL A 148 -0.45 10.77 4.95
C VAL A 148 -1.11 9.67 4.13
N GLY A 149 -1.13 8.44 4.63
CA GLY A 149 -1.63 7.30 3.88
C GLY A 149 -1.14 5.96 4.42
N THR A 150 -1.16 4.93 3.57
CA THR A 150 -0.65 3.60 3.93
C THR A 150 0.23 2.99 2.84
N LEU A 151 1.26 2.27 3.29
CA LEU A 151 2.10 1.40 2.48
C LEU A 151 1.71 -0.04 2.79
N ASN A 152 1.46 -0.81 1.74
CA ASN A 152 0.95 -2.17 1.85
C ASN A 152 1.83 -3.10 1.01
N ALA A 153 2.15 -4.29 1.53
CA ALA A 153 2.87 -5.32 0.80
C ALA A 153 2.20 -6.68 0.96
N GLY A 154 2.14 -7.44 -0.14
CA GLY A 154 1.63 -8.81 -0.15
C GLY A 154 2.74 -9.84 -0.32
N PHE A 155 2.56 -11.01 0.28
CA PHE A 155 3.54 -12.10 0.31
C PHE A 155 2.87 -13.45 0.11
N ARG A 156 3.56 -14.41 -0.54
CA ARG A 156 3.08 -15.80 -0.64
C ARG A 156 3.27 -16.58 0.66
N ASN A 157 4.37 -16.32 1.37
CA ASN A 157 4.73 -16.94 2.65
C ASN A 157 4.68 -15.89 3.76
N ASP A 158 4.61 -16.34 5.02
CA ASP A 158 4.71 -15.42 6.15
C ASP A 158 6.09 -14.74 6.12
N PRO A 159 6.15 -13.40 6.00
CA PRO A 159 7.42 -12.72 5.83
C PRO A 159 8.21 -12.53 7.13
N GLY A 160 7.62 -12.85 8.29
CA GLY A 160 8.23 -12.62 9.60
C GLY A 160 8.56 -11.13 9.88
N ALA A 161 9.31 -10.88 10.95
CA ALA A 161 9.59 -9.53 11.43
C ALA A 161 10.58 -8.72 10.55
N GLY A 162 11.37 -9.38 9.70
CA GLY A 162 12.35 -8.70 8.83
C GLY A 162 11.70 -7.79 7.78
N ALA A 163 10.55 -8.23 7.24
CA ALA A 163 9.76 -7.38 6.34
C ALA A 163 9.12 -6.20 7.07
N ASP A 164 8.71 -6.37 8.32
CA ASP A 164 8.10 -5.31 9.11
C ASP A 164 9.11 -4.17 9.37
N GLY A 165 10.36 -4.52 9.70
CA GLY A 165 11.45 -3.54 9.83
C GLY A 165 11.73 -2.78 8.53
N THR A 166 11.69 -3.48 7.39
CA THR A 166 11.87 -2.86 6.08
C THR A 166 10.72 -1.90 5.74
N LEU A 167 9.46 -2.33 5.91
CA LEU A 167 8.30 -1.48 5.66
C LEU A 167 8.31 -0.23 6.53
N LYS A 168 8.65 -0.38 7.82
CA LYS A 168 8.75 0.74 8.75
C LYS A 168 9.83 1.74 8.33
N ASP A 169 11.00 1.24 7.95
CA ASP A 169 12.09 2.08 7.45
C ASP A 169 11.63 2.88 6.22
N TRP A 170 10.97 2.24 5.25
CA TRP A 170 10.45 2.91 4.04
C TRP A 170 9.27 3.86 4.30
N ALA A 171 8.47 3.64 5.34
CA ALA A 171 7.27 4.42 5.64
C ALA A 171 7.50 5.58 6.63
N GLU A 172 8.63 5.63 7.32
CA GLU A 172 8.89 6.66 8.35
C GLU A 172 10.25 7.37 8.19
N ASN A 173 11.24 6.75 7.54
CA ASN A 173 12.60 7.31 7.49
C ASN A 173 12.73 8.36 6.38
N ARG A 174 13.07 9.60 6.77
CA ARG A 174 13.28 10.72 5.85
C ARG A 174 14.42 10.52 4.86
N GLY A 175 15.36 9.62 5.14
CA GLY A 175 16.44 9.26 4.24
C GLY A 175 16.06 8.24 3.15
N LYS A 176 14.81 7.76 3.12
CA LYS A 176 14.35 6.80 2.11
C LYS A 176 13.65 7.49 0.96
N ASP A 177 13.75 6.86 -0.20
CA ASP A 177 13.24 7.42 -1.45
C ASP A 177 11.73 7.62 -1.42
N LEU A 178 10.95 6.79 -0.72
CA LEU A 178 9.50 6.98 -0.64
C LEU A 178 9.13 8.27 0.11
N ILE A 179 9.70 8.48 1.30
CA ILE A 179 9.44 9.69 2.09
C ILE A 179 10.05 10.92 1.43
N THR A 180 11.23 10.78 0.82
CA THR A 180 11.86 11.86 0.06
C THR A 180 11.01 12.24 -1.15
N CYS A 181 10.52 11.25 -1.90
CA CYS A 181 9.61 11.43 -3.03
C CYS A 181 8.37 12.18 -2.57
N LEU A 182 7.62 11.64 -1.59
CA LEU A 182 6.39 12.27 -1.12
C LEU A 182 6.60 13.70 -0.58
N ASN A 183 7.73 14.00 0.08
CA ASN A 183 8.07 15.36 0.49
C ASN A 183 8.43 16.28 -0.69
N GLY A 184 8.97 15.72 -1.76
CA GLY A 184 9.28 16.46 -2.99
C GLY A 184 8.05 16.73 -3.85
N LEU A 185 6.96 15.98 -3.65
CA LEU A 185 5.70 16.23 -4.32
C LEU A 185 5.04 17.48 -3.70
N ASP A 186 4.61 18.42 -4.56
CA ASP A 186 3.83 19.60 -4.15
C ASP A 186 2.36 19.20 -3.91
N LEU A 187 2.13 18.24 -3.00
CA LEU A 187 0.83 17.69 -2.63
C LEU A 187 0.45 18.10 -1.20
N ASN A 188 -0.81 18.44 -1.00
CA ASN A 188 -1.38 18.73 0.31
C ASN A 188 -1.86 17.43 0.96
N PHE A 189 -1.08 16.83 1.86
CA PHE A 189 -1.47 15.57 2.48
C PHE A 189 -2.50 15.75 3.60
N GLY A 190 -3.61 15.00 3.54
CA GLY A 190 -4.52 14.86 4.67
C GLY A 190 -4.10 13.81 5.68
N GLY A 191 -4.99 13.54 6.65
CA GLY A 191 -4.81 12.50 7.66
C GLY A 191 -4.44 13.01 9.06
N PRO A 192 -4.47 12.14 10.06
CA PRO A 192 -4.27 12.53 11.45
C PRO A 192 -2.83 13.00 11.72
N THR A 193 -2.69 13.98 12.60
CA THR A 193 -1.41 14.43 13.16
C THR A 193 -1.18 13.82 14.53
N PHE A 194 0.08 13.59 14.88
CA PHE A 194 0.53 13.01 16.15
C PHE A 194 1.67 13.80 16.78
#